data_AF-A0A4R7I0V6-F1
#
_entry.id   AF-A0A4R7I0V6-F1
#
_cell.length_a   1.000
_cell.length_b   1.000
_cell.length_c   1.000
_cell.angle_alpha   90.00
_cell.angle_beta   90.00
_cell.angle_gamma   90.00
#
_symmetry.space_group_name_H-M   'P 1'
#
loop_
_entity.id
_entity.type
_entity.pdbx_description
1 polymer ?
#
loop_
_entity_poly.entity_id
_entity_poly.type
_entity_poly.pdbx_seq_one_letter_code
_entity_poly.pdbx_strand_id
1 'polypeptide(L)'
;MEMERVETADEVVERRTIVTALPLKRPARERLAELLDARVLDVRAPCDHADLVLTPACSPQLIAALGEKYDGARVVVVELDDWEFDIELSGPVKRILRSGAAAYVLADSLDELAAKLAAPGSATDETTEQDVPSVHELSATQTVDDLISAFLRESVEYSTRHAGGD
;
A
#
# COMPACT_ATOMS: atom_id res chain seq x y z
N MET A 1 -18.64 -14.35 56.42
CA MET A 1 -18.70 -15.32 55.32
C MET A 1 -20.09 -15.16 54.73
N GLU A 2 -20.30 -14.80 53.47
CA GLU A 2 -19.52 -15.08 52.27
C GLU A 2 -19.34 -13.83 51.39
N MET A 3 -18.30 -13.95 50.55
CA MET A 3 -17.80 -13.03 49.54
C MET A 3 -18.82 -12.87 48.39
N GLU A 4 -18.99 -11.65 47.89
CA GLU A 4 -18.51 -11.21 46.57
C GLU A 4 -19.23 -11.81 45.35
N ARG A 5 -19.93 -10.93 44.63
CA ARG A 5 -19.71 -10.82 43.20
C ARG A 5 -19.78 -9.34 42.83
N VAL A 6 -18.61 -8.72 42.73
CA VAL A 6 -18.46 -7.49 41.97
C VAL A 6 -18.58 -7.91 40.52
N GLU A 7 -19.75 -7.68 39.92
CA GLU A 7 -19.85 -7.63 38.47
C GLU A 7 -19.03 -6.43 38.02
N THR A 8 -17.75 -6.66 37.70
CA THR A 8 -16.97 -5.71 36.92
C THR A 8 -17.67 -5.61 35.58
N ALA A 9 -18.51 -4.59 35.44
CA ALA A 9 -18.97 -4.11 34.16
C ALA A 9 -17.72 -4.00 33.29
N ASP A 10 -17.67 -4.87 32.28
CA ASP A 10 -16.68 -4.90 31.23
C ASP A 10 -16.58 -3.46 30.72
N GLU A 11 -15.52 -2.76 31.14
CA GLU A 11 -15.25 -1.41 30.71
C GLU A 11 -15.11 -1.55 29.19
N VAL A 12 -16.11 -1.07 28.43
CA VAL A 12 -16.09 -1.14 26.98
C VAL A 12 -14.94 -0.26 26.55
N VAL A 13 -13.73 -0.83 26.53
CA VAL A 13 -12.56 -0.19 25.96
C VAL A 13 -12.97 0.07 24.53
N GLU A 14 -13.14 1.35 24.21
CA GLU A 14 -13.51 1.83 22.89
C GLU A 14 -12.34 1.48 21.95
N ARG A 15 -12.33 0.22 21.50
CA ARG A 15 -11.28 -0.29 20.62
C ARG A 15 -11.38 0.49 19.33
N ARG A 16 -10.23 1.01 18.91
CA ARG A 16 -10.08 1.70 17.63
C ARG A 16 -10.77 0.92 16.52
N THR A 17 -11.64 1.57 15.75
CA THR A 17 -12.34 0.95 14.63
C THR A 17 -11.61 1.27 13.33
N ILE A 18 -11.18 0.21 12.65
CA ILE A 18 -10.48 0.27 11.38
C ILE A 18 -11.38 -0.34 10.31
N VAL A 19 -11.69 0.43 9.29
CA VAL A 19 -12.37 -0.07 8.10
C VAL A 19 -11.31 -0.45 7.05
N THR A 20 -11.48 -1.57 6.38
CA THR A 20 -10.61 -2.00 5.30
C THR A 20 -11.39 -2.19 3.99
N ALA A 21 -10.97 -1.46 2.97
CA ALA A 21 -11.33 -1.66 1.57
C ALA A 21 -10.30 -2.56 0.85
N LEU A 22 -9.32 -3.10 1.57
CA LEU A 22 -8.42 -4.14 1.05
C LEU A 22 -9.22 -5.44 0.88
N PRO A 23 -8.97 -6.25 -0.17
CA PRO A 23 -9.67 -7.52 -0.41
C PRO A 23 -9.17 -8.64 0.52
N LEU A 24 -9.15 -8.38 1.83
CA LEU A 24 -8.71 -9.32 2.85
C LEU A 24 -9.77 -10.37 3.10
N LYS A 25 -9.37 -11.65 3.08
CA LYS A 25 -10.20 -12.76 3.59
C LYS A 25 -10.38 -12.61 5.10
N ARG A 26 -11.40 -13.27 5.64
CA ARG A 26 -11.75 -13.20 7.08
C ARG A 26 -10.55 -13.51 8.01
N PRO A 27 -9.75 -14.59 7.80
CA PRO A 27 -8.60 -14.88 8.66
C PRO A 27 -7.56 -13.76 8.68
N ALA A 28 -7.30 -13.11 7.53
CA ALA A 28 -6.37 -11.99 7.46
C ALA A 28 -6.88 -10.76 8.23
N ARG A 29 -8.19 -10.49 8.19
CA ARG A 29 -8.79 -9.40 8.98
C ARG A 29 -8.79 -9.69 10.47
N GLU A 30 -9.04 -10.92 10.87
CA GLU A 30 -8.94 -11.35 12.27
C GLU A 30 -7.51 -11.21 12.77
N ARG A 31 -6.53 -11.66 11.98
CA ARG A 31 -5.11 -11.47 12.30
C ARG A 31 -4.72 -10.00 12.41
N LEU A 32 -5.17 -9.17 11.48
CA LEU A 32 -4.92 -7.72 11.51
C LEU A 32 -5.56 -7.06 12.75
N ALA A 33 -6.76 -7.49 13.13
CA ALA A 33 -7.45 -7.02 14.32
C ALA A 33 -6.67 -7.36 15.61
N GLU A 34 -6.15 -8.59 15.71
CA GLU A 34 -5.31 -9.02 16.83
C GLU A 34 -4.01 -8.19 16.91
N LEU A 35 -3.31 -8.04 15.79
CA LEU A 35 -2.02 -7.34 15.74
C LEU A 35 -2.14 -5.85 16.10
N LEU A 36 -3.29 -5.24 15.83
CA LEU A 36 -3.54 -3.83 16.08
C LEU A 36 -4.34 -3.56 17.36
N ASP A 37 -4.75 -4.61 18.09
CA ASP A 37 -5.73 -4.54 19.19
C ASP A 37 -6.92 -3.64 18.83
N ALA A 38 -7.48 -3.88 17.64
CA ALA A 38 -8.46 -3.00 17.01
C ALA A 38 -9.62 -3.80 16.42
N ARG A 39 -10.78 -3.16 16.27
CA ARG A 39 -11.90 -3.72 15.53
C ARG A 39 -11.67 -3.50 14.04
N VAL A 40 -11.43 -4.55 13.26
CA VAL A 40 -11.24 -4.46 11.80
C VAL A 40 -12.50 -4.90 11.06
N LEU A 41 -13.10 -3.98 10.30
CA LEU A 41 -14.32 -4.18 9.54
C LEU A 41 -14.04 -4.10 8.04
N ASP A 42 -14.66 -5.00 7.27
CA ASP A 42 -14.72 -4.85 5.81
C ASP A 42 -15.55 -3.60 5.46
N VAL A 43 -15.17 -2.85 4.42
CA VAL A 43 -15.87 -1.63 3.98
C VAL A 43 -17.35 -1.84 3.62
N ARG A 44 -17.76 -3.09 3.35
CA ARG A 44 -19.14 -3.50 3.08
C ARG A 44 -19.95 -3.74 4.36
N ALA A 45 -19.29 -3.87 5.51
CA ALA A 45 -19.96 -4.03 6.79
C ALA A 45 -20.54 -2.70 7.28
N PRO A 46 -21.66 -2.72 8.02
CA PRO A 46 -22.19 -1.52 8.67
C PRO A 46 -21.18 -1.00 9.70
N CYS A 47 -20.93 0.31 9.65
CA CYS A 47 -19.96 1.00 10.49
C CYS A 47 -20.36 2.47 10.62
N ASP A 48 -20.71 2.89 11.84
CA ASP A 48 -21.17 4.26 12.12
C ASP A 48 -19.99 5.24 12.27
N HIS A 49 -18.84 4.77 12.76
CA HIS A 49 -17.63 5.55 12.96
C HIS A 49 -16.38 4.72 12.66
N ALA A 50 -15.37 5.34 12.04
CA ALA A 50 -14.08 4.71 11.78
C ALA A 50 -12.94 5.69 12.10
N ASP A 51 -11.90 5.22 12.80
CA ASP A 51 -10.72 6.02 13.10
C ASP A 51 -9.69 5.97 11.97
N LEU A 52 -9.73 4.90 11.18
CA LEU A 52 -8.81 4.62 10.09
C LEU A 52 -9.53 3.87 8.96
N VAL A 53 -9.24 4.25 7.72
CA VAL A 53 -9.68 3.52 6.53
C VAL A 53 -8.45 3.05 5.76
N LEU A 54 -8.28 1.73 5.63
CA LEU A 54 -7.25 1.14 4.80
C LEU A 54 -7.80 0.94 3.38
N THR A 55 -7.09 1.41 2.37
CA THR A 55 -7.46 1.25 0.95
C THR A 55 -6.24 0.81 0.15
N PRO A 56 -6.38 0.01 -0.92
CA PRO A 56 -5.30 -0.14 -1.89
C PRO A 56 -5.03 1.20 -2.58
N ALA A 57 -3.92 1.28 -3.32
CA ALA A 57 -3.68 2.41 -4.22
C ALA A 57 -4.86 2.55 -5.18
N CYS A 58 -5.52 3.71 -5.14
CA CYS A 58 -6.73 3.99 -5.90
C CYS A 58 -6.79 5.47 -6.31
N SER A 59 -7.86 5.86 -6.98
CA SER A 59 -7.99 7.24 -7.49
C SER A 59 -8.18 8.26 -6.37
N PRO A 60 -7.71 9.51 -6.54
CA PRO A 60 -7.96 10.58 -5.58
C PRO A 60 -9.45 10.80 -5.27
N GLN A 61 -10.33 10.59 -6.26
CA GLN A 61 -11.78 10.70 -6.09
C GLN A 61 -12.32 9.64 -5.14
N LEU A 62 -11.81 8.39 -5.22
CA LEU A 62 -12.20 7.34 -4.29
C LEU A 62 -11.64 7.61 -2.88
N ILE A 63 -10.41 8.10 -2.77
CA ILE A 63 -9.83 8.51 -1.49
C ILE A 63 -10.69 9.59 -0.82
N ALA A 64 -11.10 10.62 -1.58
CA ALA A 64 -11.99 11.66 -1.10
C ALA A 64 -13.35 11.10 -0.67
N ALA A 65 -13.97 10.25 -1.49
CA ALA A 65 -15.25 9.61 -1.17
C ALA A 65 -15.18 8.73 0.08
N LEU A 66 -14.05 8.04 0.32
CA LEU A 66 -13.83 7.29 1.56
C LEU A 66 -13.72 8.22 2.76
N GLY A 67 -13.03 9.35 2.63
CA GLY A 67 -12.94 10.37 3.68
C GLY A 67 -14.29 11.02 4.00
N GLU A 68 -15.12 11.26 2.99
CA GLU A 68 -16.49 11.78 3.18
C GLU A 68 -17.43 10.75 3.78
N LYS A 69 -17.32 9.47 3.38
CA LYS A 69 -18.13 8.37 3.91
C LYS A 69 -17.88 8.14 5.40
N TYR A 70 -16.63 8.29 5.83
CA TYR A 70 -16.20 8.06 7.21
C TYR A 70 -15.69 9.37 7.79
N ASP A 71 -16.63 10.23 8.22
CA ASP A 71 -16.44 11.61 8.68
C ASP A 71 -15.17 11.84 9.53
N GLY A 72 -14.08 12.29 8.89
CA GLY A 72 -12.81 12.60 9.56
C GLY A 72 -11.85 11.42 9.78
N ALA A 73 -12.17 10.23 9.27
CA ALA A 73 -11.27 9.07 9.34
C ALA A 73 -9.98 9.33 8.56
N ARG A 74 -8.85 8.89 9.12
CA ARG A 74 -7.57 8.91 8.38
C ARG A 74 -7.59 7.83 7.30
N VAL A 75 -7.48 8.21 6.03
CA VAL A 75 -7.35 7.27 4.92
C VAL A 75 -5.87 6.91 4.72
N VAL A 76 -5.55 5.62 4.71
CA VAL A 76 -4.21 5.09 4.49
C VAL A 76 -4.19 4.20 3.26
N VAL A 77 -3.32 4.55 2.32
CA VAL A 77 -3.05 3.73 1.14
C VAL A 77 -2.06 2.63 1.52
N VAL A 78 -2.40 1.38 1.21
CA VAL A 78 -1.62 0.19 1.58
C VAL A 78 -1.26 -0.61 0.33
N GLU A 79 0.01 -0.95 0.22
CA GLU A 79 0.50 -2.01 -0.67
C GLU A 79 1.03 -3.15 0.21
N LEU A 80 0.52 -4.36 0.01
CA LEU A 80 0.76 -5.51 0.89
C LEU A 80 0.91 -6.76 0.03
N ASP A 81 1.98 -7.52 0.26
CA ASP A 81 2.08 -8.88 -0.24
C ASP A 81 2.30 -9.75 0.99
N ASP A 82 1.42 -10.71 1.19
CA ASP A 82 1.45 -11.61 2.33
C ASP A 82 1.01 -12.99 1.83
N TRP A 83 2.00 -13.85 1.63
CA TRP A 83 1.80 -15.20 1.08
C TRP A 83 1.09 -16.11 2.07
N GLU A 84 1.21 -15.87 3.38
CA GLU A 84 0.54 -16.67 4.42
C GLU A 84 -0.99 -16.52 4.31
N PHE A 85 -1.43 -15.31 3.97
CA PHE A 85 -2.85 -14.97 3.81
C PHE A 85 -3.33 -14.91 2.35
N ASP A 86 -2.49 -15.27 1.38
CA ASP A 86 -2.80 -15.22 -0.06
C ASP A 86 -3.24 -13.81 -0.50
N ILE A 87 -2.45 -12.80 -0.12
CA ILE A 87 -2.68 -11.39 -0.42
C ILE A 87 -1.59 -10.92 -1.39
N GLU A 88 -2.01 -10.41 -2.54
CA GLU A 88 -1.15 -9.72 -3.48
C GLU A 88 -1.78 -8.36 -3.84
N LEU A 89 -1.29 -7.29 -3.23
CA LEU A 89 -1.71 -5.90 -3.44
C LEU A 89 -0.49 -5.09 -3.88
N SER A 90 0.07 -5.52 -5.01
CA SER A 90 1.21 -4.87 -5.66
C SER A 90 0.78 -3.56 -6.33
N GLY A 91 0.99 -2.45 -5.64
CA GLY A 91 0.71 -1.12 -6.16
C GLY A 91 1.90 -0.50 -6.93
N PRO A 92 1.77 0.76 -7.35
CA PRO A 92 2.79 1.46 -8.13
C PRO A 92 4.14 1.54 -7.43
N VAL A 93 4.18 1.69 -6.10
CA VAL A 93 5.44 1.86 -5.36
C VAL A 93 6.22 0.55 -5.34
N LYS A 94 5.60 -0.56 -4.96
CA LYS A 94 6.22 -1.89 -5.00
C LYS A 94 6.65 -2.27 -6.40
N ARG A 95 5.91 -1.91 -7.45
CA ARG A 95 6.32 -2.18 -8.84
C ARG A 95 7.63 -1.47 -9.19
N ILE A 96 7.76 -0.20 -8.81
CA ILE A 96 8.99 0.58 -9.01
C ILE A 96 10.15 -0.05 -8.23
N LEU A 97 9.94 -0.41 -6.96
CA LEU A 97 10.98 -1.04 -6.15
C LEU A 97 11.40 -2.40 -6.72
N ARG A 98 10.46 -3.24 -7.16
CA ARG A 98 10.74 -4.53 -7.81
C ARG A 98 11.49 -4.40 -9.14
N SER A 99 11.38 -3.27 -9.85
CA SER A 99 12.18 -3.00 -11.05
C SER A 99 13.65 -2.66 -10.74
N GLY A 100 14.08 -2.69 -9.48
CA GLY A 100 15.46 -2.43 -9.06
C GLY A 100 15.71 -1.02 -8.54
N ALA A 101 14.66 -0.21 -8.33
CA ALA A 101 14.84 1.08 -7.68
C ALA A 101 15.25 0.88 -6.21
N ALA A 102 16.34 1.53 -5.80
CA ALA A 102 16.85 1.42 -4.43
C ALA A 102 15.93 2.07 -3.39
N ALA A 103 15.14 3.09 -3.78
CA ALA A 103 14.22 3.79 -2.90
C ALA A 103 13.10 4.50 -3.67
N TYR A 104 12.00 4.80 -2.97
CA TYR A 104 10.97 5.73 -3.39
C TYR A 104 10.91 6.88 -2.37
N VAL A 105 11.22 8.10 -2.81
CA VAL A 105 11.35 9.26 -1.90
C VAL A 105 10.25 10.27 -2.19
N LEU A 106 9.47 10.59 -1.16
CA LEU A 106 8.56 11.73 -1.15
C LEU A 106 9.24 12.88 -0.44
N ALA A 107 9.22 14.08 -1.01
CA ALA A 107 9.74 15.30 -0.39
C ALA A 107 8.95 16.50 -0.92
N ASP A 108 8.67 17.45 -0.03
CA ASP A 108 7.93 18.68 -0.33
C ASP A 108 8.88 19.85 -0.68
N SER A 109 10.20 19.65 -0.54
CA SER A 109 11.23 20.63 -0.89
C SER A 109 12.57 19.99 -1.27
N LEU A 110 13.45 20.77 -1.92
CA LEU A 110 14.81 20.33 -2.25
C LEU A 110 15.68 20.11 -1.01
N ASP A 111 15.53 20.96 0.02
CA ASP A 111 16.26 20.82 1.28
C ASP A 111 15.89 19.51 1.99
N GLU A 112 14.59 19.19 2.00
CA GLU A 112 14.10 17.93 2.54
C GLU A 112 14.58 16.72 1.73
N LEU A 113 14.56 16.81 0.39
CA LEU A 113 15.09 15.76 -0.47
C LEU A 113 16.58 15.51 -0.19
N ALA A 114 17.38 16.57 -0.11
CA ALA A 114 18.80 16.47 0.20
C ALA A 114 19.03 15.82 1.57
N ALA A 115 18.24 16.19 2.59
CA ALA A 115 18.31 15.60 3.92
C ALA A 115 17.96 14.09 3.91
N LYS A 116 16.93 13.69 3.16
CA LYS A 116 16.50 12.29 3.03
C LYS A 116 17.52 11.43 2.30
N LEU A 117 18.22 11.96 1.30
CA LEU A 117 19.25 11.25 0.55
C LEU A 117 20.61 11.20 1.25
N ALA A 118 20.91 12.19 2.10
CA ALA A 118 22.14 12.22 2.87
C ALA A 118 22.15 11.22 4.05
N ALA A 119 20.98 10.71 4.47
CA ALA A 119 20.88 9.69 5.50
C ALA A 119 21.33 8.33 4.93
N PRO A 120 22.37 7.68 5.49
CA PRO A 120 22.78 6.34 5.06
C PRO A 120 21.64 5.35 5.28
N GLY A 121 21.26 4.66 4.20
CA GLY A 121 19.98 3.97 4.05
C GLY A 121 19.69 2.87 5.07
N SER A 122 18.46 2.83 5.56
CA SER A 122 17.83 1.63 6.12
C SER A 122 17.47 0.73 4.95
N ALA A 123 18.42 -0.08 4.49
CA ALA A 123 18.19 -1.07 3.45
C ALA A 123 17.24 -2.16 4.00
N THR A 124 16.13 -2.36 3.30
CA THR A 124 15.33 -3.59 3.41
C THR A 124 16.16 -4.71 2.80
N ASP A 125 16.82 -5.45 3.68
CA ASP A 125 17.55 -6.67 3.38
C ASP A 125 16.53 -7.79 3.20
N GLU A 126 16.33 -8.26 1.97
CA GLU A 126 15.89 -9.63 1.67
C GLU A 126 16.13 -9.88 0.17
N THR A 127 17.28 -10.50 -0.08
CA THR A 127 17.69 -11.02 -1.39
C THR A 127 16.88 -12.29 -1.69
N THR A 128 16.29 -12.38 -2.88
CA THR A 128 16.03 -13.67 -3.52
C THR A 128 16.44 -13.57 -4.98
N GLU A 129 17.57 -14.20 -5.28
CA GLU A 129 18.04 -14.48 -6.64
C GLU A 129 16.96 -15.27 -7.40
N GLN A 130 16.34 -14.72 -8.44
CA GLN A 130 15.87 -15.51 -9.60
C GLN A 130 15.84 -14.67 -10.89
N ASP A 131 16.63 -15.18 -11.86
CA ASP A 131 16.49 -15.10 -13.32
C ASP A 131 16.19 -13.73 -13.96
N VAL A 132 17.26 -13.02 -14.34
CA VAL A 132 17.17 -11.79 -15.13
C VAL A 132 17.08 -12.17 -16.62
N PRO A 133 15.94 -11.96 -17.31
CA PRO A 133 15.94 -12.05 -18.77
C PRO A 133 16.83 -10.93 -19.32
N SER A 134 17.68 -11.28 -20.30
CA SER A 134 18.73 -10.42 -20.84
C SER A 134 18.21 -9.02 -21.16
N VAL A 135 18.57 -8.05 -20.32
CA VAL A 135 18.42 -6.62 -20.60
C VAL A 135 19.28 -6.31 -21.81
N HIS A 136 18.70 -5.73 -22.86
CA HIS A 136 19.47 -5.22 -23.99
C HIS A 136 20.57 -4.30 -23.46
N GLU A 137 21.83 -4.67 -23.68
CA GLU A 137 22.98 -3.86 -23.27
C GLU A 137 22.82 -2.45 -23.86
N LEU A 138 22.64 -1.48 -22.95
CA LEU A 138 22.59 -0.07 -23.28
C LEU A 138 23.97 0.35 -23.79
N SER A 139 24.06 0.75 -25.06
CA SER A 139 25.29 1.30 -25.61
C SER A 139 25.58 2.65 -24.95
N ALA A 140 26.84 2.87 -24.56
CA ALA A 140 27.36 4.09 -23.92
C ALA A 140 27.16 5.38 -24.74
N THR A 141 26.56 5.29 -25.93
CA THR A 141 26.27 6.41 -26.84
C THR A 141 24.82 6.89 -26.78
N GLN A 142 23.93 6.25 -26.01
CA GLN A 142 22.54 6.69 -25.91
C GLN A 142 22.41 7.89 -24.97
N THR A 143 21.74 8.94 -25.44
CA THR A 143 21.44 10.12 -24.63
C THR A 143 20.15 9.91 -23.81
N VAL A 144 19.96 10.73 -22.78
CA VAL A 144 18.73 10.69 -21.96
C VAL A 144 17.48 10.93 -22.81
N ASP A 145 17.56 11.78 -23.83
CA ASP A 145 16.45 12.05 -24.76
C ASP A 145 16.12 10.82 -25.63
N ASP A 146 17.12 9.99 -25.95
CA ASP A 146 16.90 8.72 -26.67
C ASP A 146 16.15 7.71 -25.80
N LEU A 147 16.45 7.68 -24.49
CA LEU A 147 15.78 6.82 -23.52
C LEU A 147 14.32 7.24 -23.30
N ILE A 148 14.07 8.54 -23.14
CA ILE A 148 12.71 9.09 -23.00
C ILE A 148 11.91 8.80 -24.27
N SER A 149 12.51 9.00 -25.45
CA SER A 149 11.85 8.74 -26.73
C SER A 149 11.53 7.26 -26.94
N ALA A 150 12.41 6.35 -26.52
CA ALA A 150 12.18 4.91 -26.61
C ALA A 150 11.03 4.47 -25.69
N PHE A 151 11.03 4.95 -24.45
CA PHE A 151 9.99 4.63 -23.46
C PHE A 151 8.60 5.15 -23.88
N LEU A 152 8.55 6.35 -24.46
CA LEU A 152 7.29 6.93 -24.97
C LEU A 152 6.74 6.14 -26.16
N ARG A 153 7.58 5.64 -27.07
CA ARG A 153 7.13 4.78 -28.18
C ARG A 153 6.57 3.45 -27.67
N GLU A 154 7.26 2.83 -26.73
CA GLU A 154 6.83 1.55 -26.16
C GLU A 154 5.50 1.67 -25.41
N SER A 155 5.29 2.77 -24.68
CA SER A 155 4.03 3.06 -23.97
C SER A 155 2.83 3.23 -24.93
N VAL A 156 3.06 3.80 -26.12
CA VAL A 156 2.04 3.93 -27.17
C VAL A 156 1.73 2.59 -27.83
N GLU A 157 2.76 1.78 -28.08
CA GLU A 157 2.59 0.43 -28.65
C GLU A 157 1.90 -0.56 -27.69
N TYR A 158 2.15 -0.42 -26.39
CA TYR A 158 1.44 -1.19 -25.36
C TYR A 158 -0.04 -0.80 -25.29
N SER A 159 -0.33 0.49 -25.33
CA SER A 159 -1.70 1.02 -25.28
C SER A 159 -2.52 0.63 -26.51
N THR A 160 -1.91 0.56 -27.70
CA THR A 160 -2.58 0.13 -28.93
C THR A 160 -2.84 -1.38 -28.97
N ARG A 161 -1.94 -2.20 -28.40
CA ARG A 161 -2.15 -3.66 -28.28
C ARG A 161 -3.27 -4.05 -27.31
N HIS A 162 -3.57 -3.21 -26.31
CA HIS A 162 -4.60 -3.49 -25.30
C HIS A 162 -5.94 -2.78 -25.57
N ALA A 163 -6.02 -1.94 -26.62
CA ALA A 163 -7.25 -1.26 -27.02
C ALA A 163 -8.01 -1.96 -28.18
N GLY A 164 -7.51 -3.09 -28.69
CA GLY A 164 -8.05 -3.79 -29.86
C GLY A 164 -8.57 -5.22 -29.61
N GLY A 165 -8.85 -5.60 -28.36
CA GLY A 165 -9.41 -6.91 -28.03
C GLY A 165 -10.87 -6.80 -27.62
N ASP A 166 -11.76 -6.90 -28.60
CA ASP A 166 -13.18 -7.25 -28.45
C ASP A 166 -13.39 -8.60 -29.15
#